data_AF-A0A0F7Q524-F1
#
_entry.id   AF-A0A0F7Q524-F1
#
_cell.length_a   1.000
_cell.length_b   1.000
_cell.length_c   1.000
_cell.angle_alpha   90.00
_cell.angle_beta   90.00
_cell.angle_gamma   90.00
#
_symmetry.space_group_name_H-M   'P 1'
#
loop_
_entity.id
_entity.type
_entity.pdbx_description
1 polymer ?
#
loop_
_entity_poly.entity_id
_entity_poly.type
_entity_poly.pdbx_seq_one_letter_code
_entity_poly.pdbx_strand_id
1 'polypeptide(L)'
;MAIYPVGLLIMMTGTLYVLNTELIPVLSKISSPDSWSGALGFLYGLSLFVDNYGAICAVLFAVVTGVISWSLKNWKSRSLADNIMPWSIYKDIQGAAFLLNMAALLKAKMTTLNSLNVLQDFASPWLSTRLDSIIYRVRQGDHLGLALRQCGYQFPSREAANFLSLLQGDGATELIGNYGQRWLVQTLERVKKRAAVVRLIMLIFLVMSLLLLVMAVVDIQSIGDNSMGNL
;
A
#
# COMPACT_ATOMS: atom_id res chain seq x y z
N MET A 1 9.47 6.59 -9.38
CA MET A 1 8.80 7.54 -8.45
C MET A 1 8.45 6.90 -7.09
N ALA A 2 9.33 6.08 -6.49
CA ALA A 2 9.18 5.58 -5.11
C ALA A 2 10.09 6.30 -4.10
N ILE A 3 10.98 7.17 -4.63
CA ILE A 3 12.00 7.89 -3.85
C ILE A 3 11.38 8.86 -2.83
N TYR A 4 10.20 9.40 -3.10
CA TYR A 4 9.57 10.43 -2.27
C TYR A 4 9.01 9.90 -0.92
N PRO A 5 8.18 8.85 -0.86
CA PRO A 5 7.67 8.34 0.42
C PRO A 5 8.75 7.74 1.32
N VAL A 6 9.74 7.06 0.73
CA VAL A 6 10.86 6.48 1.49
C VAL A 6 11.76 7.60 2.05
N GLY A 7 12.06 8.62 1.25
CA GLY A 7 12.81 9.78 1.72
C GLY A 7 12.11 10.52 2.86
N LEU A 8 10.79 10.72 2.75
CA LEU A 8 9.99 11.32 3.82
C LEU A 8 10.01 10.48 5.11
N LEU A 9 9.88 9.17 5.00
CA LEU A 9 9.99 8.27 6.15
C LEU A 9 11.37 8.35 6.81
N ILE A 10 12.45 8.32 6.03
CA ILE A 10 13.82 8.46 6.54
C ILE A 10 13.99 9.78 7.27
N MET A 11 13.50 10.90 6.70
CA MET A 11 13.55 12.20 7.35
C MET A 11 12.76 12.20 8.67
N MET A 12 11.55 11.63 8.70
CA MET A 12 10.74 11.54 9.93
C MET A 12 11.41 10.69 11.01
N THR A 13 12.00 9.56 10.64
CA THR A 13 12.74 8.73 11.60
C THR A 13 14.01 9.42 12.07
N GLY A 14 14.69 10.15 11.19
CA GLY A 14 15.90 10.90 11.50
C GLY A 14 15.63 12.06 12.46
N THR A 15 14.54 12.82 12.26
CA THR A 15 14.18 13.90 13.17
C THR A 15 13.85 13.38 14.57
N LEU A 16 13.10 12.27 14.67
CA LEU A 16 12.82 11.62 15.96
C LEU A 16 14.10 11.10 16.65
N TYR A 17 15.03 10.54 15.88
CA TYR A 17 16.30 10.06 16.40
C TYR A 17 17.13 11.21 17.00
N VAL A 18 17.35 12.29 16.22
CA VAL A 18 18.10 13.46 16.69
C VAL A 18 17.46 14.09 17.93
N LEU A 19 16.13 14.12 17.99
CA LEU A 19 15.40 14.63 19.14
C LEU A 19 15.71 13.82 20.41
N ASN A 20 15.66 12.49 20.31
CA ASN A 20 15.94 11.59 21.41
C ASN A 20 17.41 11.64 21.86
N THR A 21 18.37 11.63 20.92
CA THR A 21 19.80 11.47 21.28
C THR A 21 20.53 12.78 21.56
N GLU A 22 20.13 13.89 20.93
CA GLU A 22 20.82 15.18 21.05
C GLU A 22 20.03 16.17 21.88
N LEU A 23 18.74 16.36 21.56
CA LEU A 23 17.95 17.45 22.14
C LEU A 23 17.59 17.19 23.61
N ILE A 24 16.96 16.04 23.91
CA ILE A 24 16.49 15.72 25.26
C ILE A 24 17.62 15.65 26.30
N PRO A 25 18.77 14.99 26.04
CA PRO A 25 19.85 14.90 27.02
C PRO A 25 20.47 16.25 27.33
N VAL A 26 20.63 17.14 26.34
CA VAL A 26 21.13 18.49 26.56
C VAL A 26 20.15 19.29 27.42
N LEU A 27 18.85 19.20 27.13
CA LEU A 27 17.82 19.92 27.89
C LEU A 27 17.68 19.43 29.33
N SER A 28 17.79 18.12 29.55
CA SER A 28 17.71 17.53 30.89
C SER A 28 18.82 18.00 31.84
N LYS A 29 19.94 18.49 31.29
CA LYS A 29 21.03 19.10 32.07
C LYS A 29 20.73 20.53 32.50
N ILE A 30 19.79 21.20 31.82
CA ILE A 30 19.43 22.61 32.06
C ILE A 30 18.19 22.71 32.95
N SER A 31 17.21 21.83 32.76
CA SER A 31 15.94 21.80 33.49
C SER A 31 15.50 20.36 33.74
N SER A 32 14.98 20.09 34.95
CA SER A 32 14.49 18.77 35.33
C SER A 32 13.26 18.34 34.49
N PRO A 33 13.24 17.13 33.91
CA PRO A 33 12.13 16.63 33.10
C PRO A 33 10.75 16.68 33.77
N ASP A 34 10.69 16.61 35.09
CA ASP A 34 9.44 16.67 35.87
C ASP A 34 8.71 18.02 35.77
N SER A 35 9.42 19.08 35.35
CA SER A 35 8.87 20.42 35.15
C SER A 35 8.34 20.64 33.73
N TRP A 36 8.53 19.69 32.82
CA TRP A 36 8.20 19.85 31.42
C TRP A 36 6.71 19.60 31.18
N SER A 37 6.01 20.61 30.71
CA SER A 37 4.60 20.52 30.28
C SER A 37 4.48 20.90 28.80
N GLY A 38 3.29 20.81 28.21
CA GLY A 38 3.06 21.22 26.82
C GLY A 38 3.76 20.34 25.77
N ALA A 39 4.39 20.98 24.79
CA ALA A 39 5.05 20.29 23.68
C ALA A 39 6.32 19.56 24.14
N LEU A 40 7.07 20.18 25.07
CA LEU A 40 8.28 19.62 25.65
C LEU A 40 8.00 18.31 26.43
N GLY A 41 6.94 18.31 27.24
CA GLY A 41 6.49 17.12 27.98
C GLY A 41 6.00 16.00 27.06
N PHE A 42 5.27 16.33 25.99
CA PHE A 42 4.86 15.35 24.98
C PHE A 42 6.05 14.69 24.29
N LEU A 43 7.06 15.48 23.91
CA LEU A 43 8.29 14.98 23.30
C LEU A 43 9.07 14.05 24.24
N TYR A 44 9.17 14.39 25.51
CA TYR A 44 9.80 13.54 26.50
C TYR A 44 9.06 12.21 26.70
N GLY A 45 7.72 12.24 26.78
CA GLY A 45 6.90 11.04 26.82
C GLY A 45 7.06 10.15 25.57
N LEU A 46 7.13 10.77 24.38
CA LEU A 46 7.40 10.07 23.13
C LEU A 46 8.80 9.42 23.16
N SER A 47 9.80 10.11 23.68
CA SER A 47 11.16 9.59 23.83
C SER A 47 11.21 8.37 24.73
N LEU A 48 10.59 8.44 25.91
CA LEU A 48 10.50 7.30 26.83
C LEU A 48 9.78 6.11 26.19
N PHE A 49 8.74 6.36 25.39
CA PHE A 49 8.07 5.31 24.64
C PHE A 49 9.00 4.68 23.60
N VAL A 50 9.77 5.48 22.86
CA VAL A 50 10.74 4.99 21.85
C VAL A 50 11.89 4.23 22.51
N ASP A 51 12.40 4.67 23.67
CA ASP A 51 13.49 3.99 24.38
C ASP A 51 13.06 2.62 24.90
N ASN A 52 11.85 2.53 25.46
CA ASN A 52 11.34 1.29 26.04
C ASN A 52 10.73 0.32 25.01
N TYR A 53 10.03 0.84 24.00
CA TYR A 53 9.23 0.05 23.07
C TYR A 53 9.65 0.19 21.61
N GLY A 54 10.60 1.07 21.27
CA GLY A 54 11.00 1.35 19.89
C GLY A 54 11.49 0.12 19.14
N ALA A 55 12.31 -0.73 19.77
CA ALA A 55 12.77 -1.99 19.18
C ALA A 55 11.61 -2.96 18.90
N ILE A 56 10.66 -3.08 19.85
CA ILE A 56 9.48 -3.92 19.70
C ILE A 56 8.59 -3.40 18.56
N CYS A 57 8.35 -2.08 18.52
CA CYS A 57 7.58 -1.44 17.45
C CYS A 57 8.25 -1.62 16.08
N ALA A 58 9.58 -1.52 15.98
CA ALA A 58 10.33 -1.71 14.75
C ALA A 58 10.22 -3.17 14.24
N VAL A 59 10.40 -4.16 15.13
CA VAL A 59 10.23 -5.58 14.81
C VAL A 59 8.79 -5.85 14.38
N LEU A 60 7.80 -5.35 15.12
CA LEU A 60 6.39 -5.53 14.80
C LEU A 60 6.06 -4.92 13.43
N PHE A 61 6.57 -3.74 13.13
CA PHE A 61 6.42 -3.10 11.82
C PHE A 61 7.05 -3.95 10.70
N ALA A 62 8.26 -4.46 10.89
CA ALA A 62 8.92 -5.35 9.93
C ALA A 62 8.15 -6.66 9.72
N VAL A 63 7.63 -7.27 10.78
CA VAL A 63 6.81 -8.49 10.70
C VAL A 63 5.50 -8.21 9.98
N VAL A 64 4.79 -7.13 10.33
CA VAL A 64 3.52 -6.76 9.68
C VAL A 64 3.72 -6.50 8.18
N THR A 65 4.75 -5.74 7.80
CA THR A 65 5.06 -5.47 6.39
C THR A 65 5.47 -6.74 5.62
N GLY A 66 6.24 -7.62 6.27
CA GLY A 66 6.61 -8.94 5.72
C GLY A 66 5.39 -9.84 5.51
N VAL A 67 4.52 -9.96 6.51
CA VAL A 67 3.27 -10.75 6.46
C VAL A 67 2.34 -10.20 5.39
N ILE A 68 2.16 -8.87 5.30
CA ILE A 68 1.37 -8.24 4.25
C ILE A 68 1.95 -8.61 2.88
N SER A 69 3.26 -8.44 2.68
CA SER A 69 3.93 -8.71 1.41
C SER A 69 3.83 -10.18 0.98
N TRP A 70 3.99 -11.12 1.92
CA TRP A 70 3.78 -12.54 1.70
C TRP A 70 2.31 -12.85 1.39
N SER A 71 1.38 -12.27 2.14
CA SER A 71 -0.06 -12.49 1.98
C SER A 71 -0.59 -12.01 0.63
N LEU A 72 0.06 -11.02 0.00
CA LEU A 72 -0.33 -10.53 -1.33
C LEU A 72 -0.24 -11.65 -2.37
N LYS A 73 0.86 -12.43 -2.37
CA LYS A 73 1.15 -13.45 -3.37
C LYS A 73 0.66 -14.85 -3.00
N ASN A 74 0.75 -15.23 -1.72
CA ASN A 74 0.54 -16.61 -1.28
C ASN A 74 -0.85 -16.92 -0.74
N TRP A 75 -1.62 -15.92 -0.30
CA TRP A 75 -2.89 -16.18 0.37
C TRP A 75 -4.02 -16.51 -0.61
N LYS A 76 -4.27 -17.80 -0.84
CA LYS A 76 -5.21 -18.31 -1.87
C LYS A 76 -6.68 -17.91 -1.62
N SER A 77 -7.19 -18.15 -0.41
CA SER A 77 -8.61 -17.94 -0.04
C SER A 77 -8.82 -16.58 0.63
N ARG A 78 -8.72 -15.50 -0.16
CA ARG A 78 -8.80 -14.11 0.33
C ARG A 78 -9.96 -13.33 -0.29
N SER A 79 -11.16 -13.90 -0.35
CA SER A 79 -12.31 -13.24 -1.01
C SER A 79 -12.77 -11.98 -0.27
N LEU A 80 -12.75 -11.97 1.08
CA LEU A 80 -13.20 -10.83 1.89
C LEU A 80 -12.14 -9.71 1.97
N ALA A 81 -10.87 -10.08 2.18
CA ALA A 81 -9.80 -9.09 2.30
C ALA A 81 -9.39 -8.47 0.95
N ASP A 82 -9.82 -9.03 -0.19
CA ASP A 82 -9.66 -8.40 -1.51
C ASP A 82 -10.40 -7.05 -1.65
N ASN A 83 -11.28 -6.68 -0.71
CA ASN A 83 -11.94 -5.37 -0.69
C ASN A 83 -11.18 -4.31 0.14
N ILE A 84 -10.13 -4.70 0.87
CA ILE A 84 -9.38 -3.82 1.77
C ILE A 84 -8.00 -3.51 1.18
N MET A 85 -7.47 -2.32 1.42
CA MET A 85 -6.11 -1.93 1.03
C MET A 85 -5.09 -2.63 1.95
N PRO A 86 -3.96 -3.19 1.46
CA PRO A 86 -3.37 -3.12 0.11
C PRO A 86 -3.83 -4.19 -0.90
N TRP A 87 -4.63 -5.17 -0.46
CA TRP A 87 -4.99 -6.34 -1.25
C TRP A 87 -5.87 -6.04 -2.46
N SER A 88 -6.78 -5.07 -2.34
CA SER A 88 -7.61 -4.61 -3.47
C SER A 88 -6.79 -4.07 -4.64
N ILE A 89 -5.73 -3.30 -4.34
CA ILE A 89 -4.82 -2.76 -5.35
C ILE A 89 -4.05 -3.88 -6.03
N TYR A 90 -3.57 -4.86 -5.27
CA TYR A 90 -2.88 -6.01 -5.85
C TYR A 90 -3.80 -6.78 -6.80
N LYS A 91 -5.05 -7.03 -6.40
CA LYS A 91 -6.07 -7.65 -7.27
C LYS A 91 -6.29 -6.86 -8.55
N ASP A 92 -6.45 -5.53 -8.47
CA ASP A 92 -6.67 -4.68 -9.65
C ASP A 92 -5.49 -4.72 -10.62
N ILE A 93 -4.25 -4.63 -10.10
CA ILE A 93 -3.03 -4.68 -10.92
C ILE A 93 -2.89 -6.04 -11.60
N GLN A 94 -3.07 -7.14 -10.85
CA GLN A 94 -3.01 -8.49 -11.42
C GLN A 94 -4.11 -8.75 -12.43
N GLY A 95 -5.31 -8.24 -12.18
CA GLY A 95 -6.43 -8.33 -13.12
C GLY A 95 -6.17 -7.59 -14.43
N ALA A 96 -5.59 -6.40 -14.35
CA ALA A 96 -5.19 -5.62 -15.53
C ALA A 96 -4.08 -6.34 -16.33
N ALA A 97 -3.04 -6.83 -15.65
CA ALA A 97 -1.95 -7.57 -16.27
C ALA A 97 -2.43 -8.86 -16.94
N PHE A 98 -3.35 -9.58 -16.30
CA PHE A 98 -4.00 -10.76 -16.87
C PHE A 98 -4.72 -10.43 -18.18
N LEU A 99 -5.56 -9.38 -18.21
CA LEU A 99 -6.29 -8.99 -19.42
C LEU A 99 -5.36 -8.60 -20.56
N LEU A 100 -4.28 -7.85 -20.25
CA LEU A 100 -3.28 -7.45 -21.23
C LEU A 100 -2.57 -8.66 -21.84
N ASN A 101 -2.09 -9.58 -21.00
CA ASN A 101 -1.38 -10.77 -21.47
C ASN A 101 -2.33 -11.72 -22.24
N MET A 102 -3.57 -11.90 -21.75
CA MET A 102 -4.59 -12.66 -22.49
C MET A 102 -4.84 -12.06 -23.87
N ALA A 103 -5.02 -10.74 -23.97
CA ALA A 103 -5.23 -10.07 -25.26
C ALA A 103 -4.06 -10.27 -26.23
N ALA A 104 -2.82 -10.18 -25.72
CA ALA A 104 -1.61 -10.40 -26.52
C ALA A 104 -1.55 -11.82 -27.08
N LEU A 105 -1.83 -12.84 -26.25
CA LEU A 105 -1.82 -14.24 -26.67
C LEU A 105 -2.95 -14.56 -27.66
N LEU A 106 -4.15 -14.03 -27.43
CA LEU A 106 -5.27 -14.19 -28.37
C LEU A 106 -4.99 -13.49 -29.71
N LYS A 107 -4.34 -12.31 -29.70
CA LYS A 107 -3.92 -11.61 -30.92
C LYS A 107 -2.85 -12.41 -31.69
N ALA A 108 -2.01 -13.16 -30.99
CA ALA A 108 -1.10 -14.14 -31.56
C ALA A 108 -1.79 -15.42 -32.07
N LYS A 109 -3.12 -15.42 -32.17
CA LYS A 109 -3.96 -16.55 -32.61
C LYS A 109 -3.86 -17.80 -31.73
N MET A 110 -3.42 -17.67 -30.48
CA MET A 110 -3.50 -18.77 -29.53
C MET A 110 -4.95 -19.00 -29.08
N THR A 111 -5.31 -20.26 -28.85
CA THR A 111 -6.62 -20.61 -28.30
C THR A 111 -6.76 -20.12 -26.87
N THR A 112 -7.98 -19.80 -26.43
CA THR A 112 -8.24 -19.33 -25.05
C THR A 112 -7.69 -20.28 -24.00
N LEU A 113 -7.88 -21.59 -24.18
CA LEU A 113 -7.40 -22.60 -23.24
C LEU A 113 -5.87 -22.62 -23.16
N ASN A 114 -5.17 -22.58 -24.29
CA ASN A 114 -3.71 -22.58 -24.30
C ASN A 114 -3.16 -21.29 -23.69
N SER A 115 -3.76 -20.14 -23.99
CA SER A 115 -3.39 -18.87 -23.38
C SER A 115 -3.53 -18.90 -21.86
N LEU A 116 -4.62 -19.45 -21.33
CA LEU A 116 -4.82 -19.60 -19.89
C LEU A 116 -3.78 -20.54 -19.25
N ASN A 117 -3.45 -21.65 -19.89
CA ASN A 117 -2.41 -22.57 -19.39
C ASN A 117 -1.04 -21.88 -19.35
N VAL A 118 -0.66 -21.12 -20.39
CA VAL A 118 0.58 -20.33 -20.38
C VAL A 118 0.58 -19.33 -19.22
N LEU A 119 -0.54 -18.65 -18.96
CA LEU A 119 -0.61 -17.72 -17.84
C LEU A 119 -0.57 -18.43 -16.47
N GLN A 120 -1.10 -19.65 -16.38
CA GLN A 120 -1.05 -20.47 -15.18
C GLN A 120 0.39 -20.81 -14.78
N ASP A 121 1.25 -21.11 -15.74
CA ASP A 121 2.65 -21.51 -15.50
C ASP A 121 3.47 -20.41 -14.80
N PHE A 122 3.12 -19.14 -15.05
CA PHE A 122 3.77 -17.97 -14.44
C PHE A 122 2.96 -17.34 -13.30
N ALA A 123 1.84 -17.95 -12.90
CA ALA A 123 0.93 -17.37 -11.93
C ALA A 123 1.46 -17.46 -10.49
N SER A 124 1.25 -16.40 -9.70
CA SER A 124 1.43 -16.49 -8.24
C SER A 124 0.41 -17.47 -7.64
N PRO A 125 0.65 -18.04 -6.44
CA PRO A 125 -0.30 -18.97 -5.82
C PRO A 125 -1.73 -18.40 -5.69
N TRP A 126 -1.86 -17.09 -5.42
CA TRP A 126 -3.14 -16.37 -5.41
C TRP A 126 -3.81 -16.32 -6.78
N LEU A 127 -3.05 -16.09 -7.86
CA LEU A 127 -3.56 -16.01 -9.23
C LEU A 127 -3.88 -17.40 -9.80
N SER A 128 -3.02 -18.37 -9.53
CA SER A 128 -3.16 -19.77 -9.94
C SER A 128 -4.51 -20.35 -9.49
N THR A 129 -4.91 -20.12 -8.23
CA THR A 129 -6.21 -20.59 -7.71
C THR A 129 -7.40 -20.04 -8.51
N ARG A 130 -7.30 -18.80 -8.99
CA ARG A 130 -8.36 -18.13 -9.77
C ARG A 130 -8.36 -18.61 -11.22
N LEU A 131 -7.17 -18.74 -11.81
CA LEU A 131 -6.99 -19.26 -13.16
C LEU A 131 -7.42 -20.72 -13.27
N ASP A 132 -7.15 -21.57 -12.28
CA ASP A 132 -7.63 -22.96 -12.24
C ASP A 132 -9.15 -23.04 -12.39
N SER A 133 -9.86 -22.17 -11.68
CA SER A 133 -11.33 -22.11 -11.73
C SER A 133 -11.85 -21.60 -13.09
N ILE A 134 -11.12 -20.68 -13.72
CA ILE A 134 -11.45 -20.17 -15.06
C ILE A 134 -11.16 -21.25 -16.12
N ILE A 135 -10.00 -21.91 -16.05
CA ILE A 135 -9.59 -23.00 -16.94
C ILE A 135 -10.61 -24.15 -16.86
N TYR A 136 -11.01 -24.53 -15.64
CA TYR A 136 -12.03 -25.55 -15.44
C TYR A 136 -13.33 -25.21 -16.19
N ARG A 137 -13.82 -23.98 -16.09
CA ARG A 137 -15.03 -23.53 -16.79
C ARG A 137 -14.88 -23.49 -18.30
N VAL A 138 -13.75 -23.02 -18.81
CA VAL A 138 -13.47 -23.04 -20.25
C VAL A 138 -13.41 -24.48 -20.79
N ARG A 139 -12.88 -25.44 -20.01
CA ARG A 139 -12.93 -26.87 -20.38
C ARG A 139 -14.34 -27.44 -20.43
N GLN A 140 -15.28 -26.88 -19.66
CA GLN A 140 -16.70 -27.25 -19.68
C GLN A 140 -17.49 -26.61 -20.83
N GLY A 141 -16.83 -25.79 -21.68
CA GLY A 141 -17.44 -25.15 -22.84
C GLY A 141 -17.85 -23.70 -22.64
N ASP A 142 -17.61 -23.12 -21.46
CA ASP A 142 -17.84 -21.69 -21.25
C ASP A 142 -16.86 -20.86 -22.10
N HIS A 143 -17.38 -19.87 -22.84
CA HIS A 143 -16.50 -18.87 -23.45
C HIS A 143 -15.83 -18.00 -22.35
N LEU A 144 -14.67 -17.40 -22.66
CA LEU A 144 -13.82 -16.71 -21.69
C LEU A 144 -14.57 -15.74 -20.76
N GLY A 145 -15.43 -14.90 -21.33
CA GLY A 145 -16.18 -13.91 -20.56
C GLY A 145 -17.16 -14.53 -19.55
N LEU A 146 -17.83 -15.62 -19.94
CA LEU A 146 -18.72 -16.36 -19.04
C LEU A 146 -17.94 -17.07 -17.93
N ALA A 147 -16.80 -17.68 -18.29
CA ALA A 147 -15.91 -18.34 -17.34
C ALA A 147 -15.38 -17.35 -16.27
N LEU A 148 -15.00 -16.13 -16.69
CA LEU A 148 -14.57 -15.06 -15.79
C LEU A 148 -15.71 -14.62 -14.84
N ARG A 149 -16.93 -14.48 -15.36
CA ARG A 149 -18.09 -14.08 -14.55
C ARG A 149 -18.46 -15.14 -13.52
N GLN A 150 -18.35 -16.42 -13.87
CA GLN A 150 -18.80 -17.51 -13.01
C GLN A 150 -17.68 -18.11 -12.14
N CYS A 151 -16.42 -17.66 -12.24
CA CYS A 151 -15.29 -18.21 -11.48
C CYS A 151 -15.40 -18.06 -9.94
N GLY A 152 -16.32 -17.24 -9.42
CA GLY A 152 -16.56 -17.08 -7.98
C GLY A 152 -15.60 -16.11 -7.26
N TYR A 153 -14.53 -15.66 -7.91
CA TYR A 153 -13.51 -14.79 -7.30
C TYR A 153 -13.61 -13.31 -7.68
N GLN A 154 -14.63 -12.93 -8.46
CA GLN A 154 -14.82 -11.56 -8.98
C GLN A 154 -13.53 -11.02 -9.64
N PHE A 155 -12.87 -11.86 -10.44
CA PHE A 155 -11.59 -11.59 -11.10
C PHE A 155 -11.81 -11.48 -12.62
N PRO A 156 -11.08 -10.61 -13.36
CA PRO A 156 -10.12 -9.60 -12.90
C PRO A 156 -10.76 -8.43 -12.16
N SER A 157 -11.99 -8.08 -12.51
CA SER A 157 -12.91 -7.27 -11.72
C SER A 157 -14.34 -7.65 -12.09
N ARG A 158 -15.32 -7.29 -11.27
CA ARG A 158 -16.74 -7.59 -11.57
C ARG A 158 -17.21 -6.90 -12.85
N GLU A 159 -16.81 -5.64 -13.05
CA GLU A 159 -17.15 -4.87 -14.26
C GLU A 159 -16.50 -5.47 -15.51
N ALA A 160 -15.21 -5.82 -15.44
CA ALA A 160 -14.50 -6.42 -16.56
C ALA A 160 -15.09 -7.78 -16.93
N ALA A 161 -15.34 -8.65 -15.95
CA ALA A 161 -15.95 -9.96 -16.19
C ALA A 161 -17.34 -9.84 -16.83
N ASN A 162 -18.16 -8.88 -16.37
CA ASN A 162 -19.47 -8.61 -16.96
C ASN A 162 -19.35 -8.09 -18.40
N PHE A 163 -18.49 -7.10 -18.65
CA PHE A 163 -18.26 -6.54 -19.99
C PHE A 163 -17.78 -7.63 -20.97
N LEU A 164 -16.83 -8.46 -20.54
CA LEU A 164 -16.29 -9.55 -21.33
C LEU A 164 -17.32 -10.65 -21.61
N SER A 165 -18.27 -10.89 -20.70
CA SER A 165 -19.35 -11.87 -20.91
C SER A 165 -20.33 -11.46 -22.01
N LEU A 166 -20.41 -10.17 -22.35
CA LEU A 166 -21.27 -9.64 -23.40
C LEU A 166 -20.60 -9.65 -24.78
N LEU A 167 -19.28 -9.83 -24.84
CA LEU A 167 -18.52 -9.90 -26.09
C LEU A 167 -18.62 -11.33 -26.65
N GLN A 168 -19.42 -11.50 -27.70
CA GLN A 168 -19.47 -12.70 -28.53
C GLN A 168 -19.14 -12.33 -29.99
N GLY A 169 -18.31 -13.14 -30.67
CA GLY A 169 -17.95 -12.98 -32.09
C GLY A 169 -16.51 -12.53 -32.39
N ASP A 170 -16.18 -12.42 -33.67
CA ASP A 170 -14.82 -12.25 -34.23
C ASP A 170 -14.10 -10.92 -33.89
N GLY A 171 -14.78 -9.96 -33.25
CA GLY A 171 -14.19 -8.69 -32.77
C GLY A 171 -13.81 -8.66 -31.29
N ALA A 172 -14.10 -9.73 -30.54
CA ALA A 172 -13.90 -9.77 -29.09
C ALA A 172 -12.42 -9.58 -28.69
N THR A 173 -11.49 -10.15 -29.46
CA THR A 173 -10.05 -10.12 -29.16
C THR A 173 -9.47 -8.70 -29.14
N GLU A 174 -9.84 -7.87 -30.11
CA GLU A 174 -9.34 -6.49 -30.22
C GLU A 174 -9.96 -5.58 -29.14
N LEU A 175 -11.23 -5.83 -28.80
CA LEU A 175 -11.93 -5.17 -27.71
C LEU A 175 -11.36 -5.53 -26.33
N ILE A 176 -10.95 -6.78 -26.10
CA ILE A 176 -10.29 -7.23 -24.86
C ILE A 176 -8.96 -6.49 -24.64
N GLY A 177 -8.13 -6.36 -25.69
CA GLY A 177 -6.83 -5.68 -25.58
C GLY A 177 -6.94 -4.19 -25.29
N ASN A 178 -7.78 -3.49 -26.05
CA ASN A 178 -8.02 -2.05 -25.85
C ASN A 178 -8.69 -1.78 -24.49
N TYR A 179 -9.55 -2.68 -24.02
CA TYR A 179 -10.13 -2.60 -22.69
C TYR A 179 -9.09 -2.85 -21.58
N GLY A 180 -8.27 -3.90 -21.70
CA GLY A 180 -7.20 -4.22 -20.73
C GLY A 180 -6.18 -3.09 -20.58
N GLN A 181 -5.77 -2.46 -21.69
CA GLN A 181 -4.87 -1.30 -21.69
C GLN A 181 -5.49 -0.11 -20.96
N ARG A 182 -6.74 0.24 -21.27
CA ARG A 182 -7.46 1.34 -20.59
C ARG A 182 -7.66 1.05 -19.10
N TRP A 183 -8.01 -0.18 -18.75
CA TRP A 183 -8.19 -0.61 -17.37
C TRP A 183 -6.88 -0.53 -16.58
N LEU A 184 -5.75 -0.92 -17.18
CA LEU A 184 -4.43 -0.78 -16.58
C LEU A 184 -4.09 0.70 -16.33
N VAL A 185 -4.29 1.57 -17.32
CA VAL A 185 -4.07 3.01 -17.18
C VAL A 185 -4.92 3.60 -16.06
N GLN A 186 -6.22 3.29 -16.02
CA GLN A 186 -7.12 3.75 -14.96
C GLN A 186 -6.71 3.23 -13.58
N THR A 187 -6.29 1.96 -13.49
CA THR A 187 -5.79 1.38 -12.23
C THR A 187 -4.52 2.09 -11.77
N LEU A 188 -3.58 2.36 -12.67
CA LEU A 188 -2.37 3.12 -12.37
C LEU A 188 -2.71 4.56 -11.93
N GLU A 189 -3.69 5.22 -12.54
CA GLU A 189 -4.17 6.53 -12.11
C GLU A 189 -4.79 6.50 -10.71
N ARG A 190 -5.64 5.51 -10.41
CA ARG A 190 -6.22 5.32 -9.07
C ARG A 190 -5.13 5.10 -8.03
N VAL A 191 -4.11 4.28 -8.35
CA VAL A 191 -2.94 4.07 -7.49
C VAL A 191 -2.16 5.37 -7.28
N LYS A 192 -1.91 6.15 -8.35
CA LYS A 192 -1.22 7.44 -8.25
C LYS A 192 -1.97 8.44 -7.37
N LYS A 193 -3.30 8.58 -7.55
CA LYS A 193 -4.14 9.46 -6.71
C LYS A 193 -4.09 9.06 -5.25
N ARG A 194 -4.20 7.76 -4.95
CA ARG A 194 -4.09 7.24 -3.58
C ARG A 194 -2.69 7.47 -2.99
N ALA A 195 -1.63 7.25 -3.77
CA ALA A 195 -0.26 7.53 -3.34
C ALA A 195 -0.06 9.03 -3.05
N ALA A 196 -0.70 9.92 -3.81
CA ALA A 196 -0.67 11.36 -3.55
C ALA A 196 -1.34 11.73 -2.23
N VAL A 197 -2.46 11.09 -1.88
CA VAL A 197 -3.11 11.28 -0.57
C VAL A 197 -2.21 10.84 0.57
N VAL A 198 -1.62 9.64 0.48
CA VAL A 198 -0.65 9.15 1.49
C VAL A 198 0.52 10.12 1.62
N ARG A 199 1.06 10.60 0.50
CA ARG A 199 2.13 11.61 0.49
C ARG A 199 1.70 12.91 1.18
N LEU A 200 0.50 13.41 0.92
CA LEU A 200 -0.02 14.61 1.56
C LEU A 200 -0.10 14.43 3.07
N ILE A 201 -0.61 13.29 3.54
CA ILE A 201 -0.67 12.96 4.97
C ILE A 201 0.74 12.92 5.59
N MET A 202 1.71 12.28 4.93
CA MET A 202 3.10 12.25 5.40
C MET A 202 3.71 13.66 5.49
N LEU A 203 3.44 14.52 4.50
CA LEU A 203 3.92 15.90 4.49
C LEU A 203 3.31 16.72 5.63
N ILE A 204 1.99 16.60 5.85
CA ILE A 204 1.31 17.24 6.97
C ILE A 204 1.92 16.80 8.29
N PHE A 205 2.16 15.50 8.48
CA PHE A 205 2.80 15.00 9.69
C PHE A 205 4.21 15.56 9.89
N LEU A 206 5.02 15.63 8.82
CA LEU A 206 6.36 16.22 8.89
C LEU A 206 6.29 17.70 9.31
N VAL A 207 5.42 18.49 8.70
CA VAL A 207 5.21 19.90 9.08
C VAL A 207 4.74 20.02 10.54
N MET A 208 3.81 19.17 10.97
CA MET A 208 3.34 19.13 12.37
C MET A 208 4.47 18.80 13.34
N SER A 209 5.37 17.87 12.99
CA SER A 209 6.53 17.55 13.82
C SER A 209 7.50 18.73 13.96
N LEU A 210 7.69 19.52 12.89
CA LEU A 210 8.51 20.73 12.94
C LEU A 210 7.85 21.83 13.79
N LEU A 211 6.53 22.03 13.66
CA LEU A 211 5.79 22.97 14.50
C LEU A 211 5.89 22.59 15.98
N LEU A 212 5.81 21.29 16.29
CA LEU A 212 5.94 20.79 17.64
C LEU A 212 7.34 21.05 18.23
N LEU A 213 8.41 20.99 17.42
CA LEU A 213 9.75 21.41 17.82
C LEU A 213 9.83 22.91 18.12
N VAL A 214 9.19 23.75 17.31
CA VAL A 214 9.16 25.20 17.56
C VAL A 214 8.44 25.51 18.88
N MET A 215 7.31 24.85 19.14
CA MET A 215 6.58 24.99 20.41
C MET A 215 7.44 24.55 21.59
N ALA A 216 8.20 23.46 21.45
CA ALA A 216 9.13 23.01 22.49
C ALA A 216 10.21 24.08 22.80
N VAL A 217 10.72 24.79 21.79
CA VAL A 217 11.66 25.91 21.99
C VAL A 217 11.02 27.07 22.73
N VAL A 218 9.75 27.38 22.45
CA VAL A 218 9.00 28.41 23.18
C VAL A 218 8.78 28.00 24.64
N ASP A 219 8.42 26.74 24.90
CA ASP A 219 8.29 26.20 26.26
C ASP A 219 9.61 26.37 27.03
N ILE A 220 10.76 26.10 26.39
CA ILE A 220 12.09 26.29 26.98
C ILE A 220 12.36 27.77 27.33
N GLN A 221 12.05 28.70 26.43
CA GLN A 221 12.24 30.13 26.70
C GLN A 221 11.39 30.60 27.88
N SER A 222 10.13 30.14 27.96
CA SER A 222 9.24 30.48 29.07
C SER A 222 9.75 29.99 30.43
N ILE A 223 10.39 28.83 30.47
CA ILE A 223 11.02 28.29 31.69
C ILE A 223 12.23 29.16 32.09
N GLY A 224 13.03 29.60 31.10
CA GLY A 224 14.15 30.51 31.32
C GLY A 224 13.72 31.87 31.87
N ASP A 225 12.72 32.51 31.27
CA ASP A 225 12.21 33.82 31.70
C ASP A 225 11.61 33.77 33.11
N ASN A 226 10.85 32.71 33.44
CA ASN A 226 10.29 32.51 34.78
C ASN A 226 11.37 32.30 35.86
N SER A 227 12.53 31.74 35.49
CA SER A 227 13.65 31.58 36.42
C SER A 227 14.40 32.88 36.68
N MET A 228 14.41 33.82 35.73
CA MET A 228 15.03 35.14 35.88
C MET A 228 14.12 36.16 36.56
N GLY A 229 12.79 36.02 36.47
CA GLY A 229 11.83 36.91 37.14
C GLY A 229 11.61 36.64 38.65
N ASN A 230 12.15 35.54 39.17
CA ASN A 230 12.06 35.15 40.59
C ASN A 230 13.37 35.38 41.37
N LEU A 231 14.31 36.13 40.80
CA LEU A 231 15.54 36.64 41.46
C LEU A 231 15.42 38.15 41.66
#